data_AF-I0IAF2-F1
#
_entry.id   AF-I0IAF2-F1
#
_cell.length_a   1.000
_cell.length_b   1.000
_cell.length_c   1.000
_cell.angle_alpha   90.00
_cell.angle_beta   90.00
_cell.angle_gamma   90.00
#
_symmetry.space_group_name_H-M   'P 1'
#
loop_
_entity.id
_entity.type
_entity.pdbx_description
1 polymer ?
#
loop_
_entity_poly.entity_id
_entity_poly.type
_entity_poly.pdbx_seq_one_letter_code
_entity_poly.pdbx_strand_id
1 'polypeptide(L)'
;MKPWIIWYGVRNVLLADEPRGRVEPVFTDVLLAGPGDLPLRMKPSSACVGVVALSRRFGLFAYDAAWLDVADRHGVAPATPDKKLAAAARSLDSAAVFRA
;
A
#
# COMPACT_ATOMS: atom_id res chain seq x y z
N MET A 1 3.72 4.81 12.84
CA MET A 1 3.37 3.73 11.89
C MET A 1 4.61 3.44 11.06
N LYS A 2 5.17 2.22 11.08
CA LYS A 2 6.49 1.87 10.54
C LYS A 2 6.49 1.92 8.99
N PRO A 3 6.97 3.00 8.36
CA PRO A 3 6.87 3.19 6.91
C PRO A 3 7.82 2.28 6.11
N TRP A 4 8.71 1.57 6.82
CA TRP A 4 9.70 0.73 6.19
C TRP A 4 9.10 -0.53 5.55
N ILE A 5 7.93 -1.02 5.96
CA ILE A 5 7.38 -2.31 5.47
C ILE A 5 7.17 -2.33 3.96
N ILE A 6 6.81 -1.18 3.37
CA ILE A 6 6.68 -1.00 1.92
C ILE A 6 8.02 -1.26 1.24
N TRP A 7 9.11 -0.76 1.81
CA TRP A 7 10.45 -1.03 1.29
C TRP A 7 10.78 -2.51 1.33
N TYR A 8 10.42 -3.25 2.38
CA TYR A 8 10.63 -4.71 2.38
C TYR A 8 9.72 -5.41 1.37
N GLY A 9 8.51 -4.90 1.12
CA GLY A 9 7.64 -5.39 0.05
C GLY A 9 8.27 -5.22 -1.34
N VAL A 10 8.79 -4.03 -1.64
CA VAL A 10 9.51 -3.74 -2.90
C VAL A 10 10.71 -4.66 -3.04
N ARG A 11 11.51 -4.82 -1.98
CA ARG A 11 12.67 -5.73 -1.97
C ARG A 11 12.29 -7.18 -2.24
N ASN A 12 11.21 -7.66 -1.62
CA ASN A 12 10.74 -9.03 -1.81
C ASN A 12 10.30 -9.30 -3.25
N VAL A 13 9.67 -8.33 -3.92
CA VAL A 13 9.28 -8.49 -5.33
C VAL A 13 10.50 -8.54 -6.23
N LEU A 14 11.46 -7.62 -6.06
CA LEU A 14 12.69 -7.58 -6.85
C LEU A 14 13.48 -8.89 -6.72
N LEU A 15 13.72 -9.34 -5.48
CA LEU A 15 14.44 -10.60 -5.21
C LEU A 15 13.70 -11.85 -5.74
N ALA A 16 12.36 -11.84 -5.75
CA ALA A 16 11.59 -12.96 -6.26
C ALA A 16 11.58 -13.05 -7.80
N ASP A 17 11.79 -11.93 -8.49
CA ASP A 17 11.72 -11.82 -9.95
C ASP A 17 13.09 -11.82 -10.66
N GLU A 18 14.19 -11.56 -9.93
CA GLU A 18 15.58 -11.77 -10.38
C GLU A 18 15.85 -13.18 -10.93
N PRO A 19 15.59 -14.28 -10.19
CA PRO A 19 15.84 -15.63 -10.72
C PRO A 19 14.91 -16.01 -11.88
N ARG A 20 13.87 -15.21 -12.15
CA ARG A 20 12.96 -15.38 -13.28
C ARG A 20 13.35 -14.53 -14.50
N GLY A 21 14.46 -13.80 -14.43
CA GLY A 21 14.96 -12.93 -15.50
C GLY A 21 14.05 -11.74 -15.83
N ARG A 22 13.15 -11.36 -14.92
CA ARG A 22 12.19 -10.25 -15.11
C ARG A 22 12.71 -8.91 -14.62
N VAL A 23 13.74 -8.93 -13.77
CA VAL A 23 14.41 -7.77 -13.19
C VAL A 23 15.91 -8.01 -13.27
N GLU A 24 16.66 -6.98 -13.70
CA GLU A 24 18.12 -7.04 -13.73
C GLU A 24 18.68 -6.83 -12.31
N PRO A 25 19.64 -7.67 -11.85
CA PRO A 25 20.22 -7.53 -10.51
C PRO A 25 20.83 -6.14 -10.24
N VAL A 26 21.44 -5.52 -11.27
CA VAL A 26 21.98 -4.15 -11.19
C VAL A 26 20.89 -3.11 -10.90
N PHE A 27 19.68 -3.31 -11.44
CA PHE A 27 18.54 -2.44 -11.16
C PHE A 27 18.06 -2.59 -9.72
N THR A 28 18.03 -3.82 -9.19
CA THR A 28 17.73 -4.07 -7.78
C THR A 28 18.74 -3.41 -6.87
N ASP A 29 20.03 -3.54 -7.14
CA ASP A 29 21.11 -2.95 -6.33
C ASP A 29 21.01 -1.41 -6.24
N VAL A 30 20.72 -0.74 -7.37
CA VAL A 30 20.51 0.71 -7.41
C VAL A 30 19.27 1.12 -6.62
N LEU A 31 18.16 0.39 -6.75
CA LEU A 31 16.91 0.68 -6.03
C LEU A 31 17.05 0.41 -4.51
N LEU A 32 17.90 -0.56 -4.15
CA LEU A 32 18.24 -0.90 -2.76
C LEU A 32 19.15 0.14 -2.10
N ALA A 33 20.05 0.77 -2.87
CA ALA A 33 21.04 1.71 -2.37
C ALA A 33 20.45 3.08 -1.98
N GLY A 34 19.27 3.45 -2.50
CA GLY A 34 18.74 4.80 -2.33
C GLY A 34 17.21 4.91 -2.31
N PRO A 35 16.53 4.60 -1.18
CA PRO A 35 15.14 5.00 -1.00
C PRO A 35 14.94 6.52 -0.84
N GLY A 36 16.03 7.28 -0.65
CA GLY A 36 16.02 8.71 -0.32
C GLY A 36 15.67 9.66 -1.47
N ASP A 37 15.91 9.25 -2.72
CA ASP A 37 15.66 10.10 -3.89
C ASP A 37 14.26 9.94 -4.48
N LEU A 38 13.50 8.94 -4.01
CA LEU A 38 12.13 8.76 -4.43
C LEU A 38 11.24 9.75 -3.65
N PRO A 39 10.49 10.66 -4.31
CA PRO A 39 9.68 11.70 -3.66
C PRO A 39 8.41 11.10 -3.02
N LEU A 40 8.56 10.13 -2.13
CA LEU A 40 7.48 9.52 -1.36
C LEU A 40 7.10 10.45 -0.20
N ARG A 41 5.97 11.14 -0.33
CA ARG A 41 5.39 11.90 0.77
C ARG A 41 4.69 10.97 1.74
N MET A 42 5.32 10.71 2.89
CA MET A 42 4.71 9.96 3.98
C MET A 42 3.90 10.90 4.86
N LYS A 43 2.57 10.83 4.77
CA LYS A 43 1.68 11.54 5.70
C LYS A 43 1.33 10.59 6.86
N PRO A 44 1.48 10.99 8.12
CA PRO A 44 0.94 10.21 9.24
C PRO A 44 -0.57 10.04 9.03
N SER A 45 -1.06 8.79 9.03
CA SER A 45 -2.50 8.55 9.08
C SER A 45 -3.00 9.05 10.45
N SER A 46 -3.72 10.18 10.47
CA SER A 46 -4.18 10.84 11.69
C SER A 46 -5.47 10.23 12.25
N ALA A 47 -6.07 9.23 11.59
CA ALA A 47 -7.35 8.66 12.00
C ALA A 47 -7.23 7.15 12.31
N CYS A 48 -6.60 6.81 13.43
CA CYS A 48 -6.57 5.42 13.94
C CYS A 48 -7.98 4.80 14.03
N VAL A 49 -9.01 5.63 14.28
CA VAL A 49 -10.42 5.21 14.37
C VAL A 49 -10.95 4.71 13.01
N GLY A 50 -10.63 5.40 11.92
CA GLY A 50 -11.03 4.99 10.57
C GLY A 50 -10.40 3.66 10.16
N VAL A 51 -9.12 3.48 10.47
CA VAL A 51 -8.37 2.24 10.21
C VAL A 51 -8.98 1.04 10.95
N VAL A 52 -9.35 1.18 12.21
CA VAL A 52 -9.98 0.09 12.98
C VAL A 52 -11.36 -0.25 12.44
N ALA A 53 -12.15 0.76 12.06
CA ALA A 53 -13.47 0.54 11.46
C ALA A 53 -13.37 -0.22 10.12
N LEU A 54 -12.44 0.17 9.25
CA LEU A 54 -12.19 -0.51 7.97
C LEU A 54 -11.64 -1.92 8.16
N SER A 55 -10.75 -2.12 9.14
CA SER A 55 -10.23 -3.44 9.50
C SER A 55 -11.37 -4.38 9.89
N ARG A 56 -12.31 -3.92 10.72
CA ARG A 56 -13.48 -4.71 11.13
C ARG A 56 -14.45 -4.95 9.99
N ARG A 57 -14.73 -3.93 9.17
CA ARG A 57 -15.69 -3.99 8.06
C ARG A 57 -15.27 -4.98 6.97
N PHE A 58 -13.98 -5.02 6.64
CA PHE A 58 -13.46 -5.83 5.52
C PHE A 58 -12.58 -7.00 5.99
N GLY A 59 -12.44 -7.20 7.31
CA GLY A 59 -11.58 -8.21 7.91
C GLY A 59 -10.10 -8.03 7.55
N LEU A 60 -9.66 -6.80 7.30
CA LEU A 60 -8.29 -6.48 6.91
C LEU A 60 -7.40 -6.36 8.14
N PHE A 61 -6.10 -6.65 7.98
CA PHE A 61 -5.13 -6.23 8.98
C PHE A 61 -5.06 -4.71 9.05
N ALA A 62 -4.70 -4.18 10.21
CA ALA A 62 -4.66 -2.73 10.44
C ALA A 62 -3.78 -1.98 9.42
N TYR A 63 -2.74 -2.61 8.88
CA TYR A 63 -1.90 -2.00 7.85
C TYR A 63 -2.59 -1.93 6.48
N ASP A 64 -3.31 -2.98 6.06
CA ASP A 64 -4.10 -2.98 4.82
C ASP A 64 -5.26 -2.01 4.91
N ALA A 65 -5.92 -1.93 6.07
CA ALA A 65 -6.98 -0.96 6.32
C ALA A 65 -6.47 0.48 6.30
N ALA A 66 -5.23 0.73 6.75
CA ALA A 66 -4.61 2.05 6.64
C ALA A 66 -4.27 2.41 5.18
N TRP A 67 -3.92 1.41 4.37
CA TRP A 67 -3.74 1.60 2.93
C TRP A 67 -5.05 1.95 2.24
N LEU A 68 -6.12 1.27 2.61
CA LEU A 68 -7.48 1.51 2.12
C LEU A 68 -7.98 2.92 2.49
N ASP A 69 -7.74 3.35 3.73
CA ASP A 69 -8.08 4.70 4.24
C ASP A 69 -7.33 5.81 3.48
N VAL A 70 -6.06 5.60 3.15
CA VAL A 70 -5.31 6.55 2.30
C VAL A 70 -5.85 6.55 0.87
N ALA A 71 -6.11 5.38 0.29
CA ALA A 71 -6.66 5.25 -1.06
C ALA A 71 -8.01 5.98 -1.20
N ASP A 72 -8.92 5.76 -0.25
CA ASP A 72 -10.24 6.40 -0.16
C ASP A 72 -10.13 7.92 -0.05
N ARG A 73 -9.30 8.43 0.87
CA ARG A 73 -9.09 9.88 1.06
C ARG A 73 -8.50 10.59 -0.15
N HIS A 74 -7.79 9.87 -1.01
CA HIS A 74 -7.17 10.43 -2.21
C HIS A 74 -7.94 10.09 -3.49
N GLY A 75 -9.05 9.35 -3.41
CA GLY A 75 -9.85 8.95 -4.57
C GLY A 75 -9.05 8.12 -5.59
N VAL A 76 -8.08 7.33 -5.10
CA VAL A 76 -7.21 6.49 -5.94
C VAL A 76 -7.43 5.03 -5.61
N ALA A 77 -7.36 4.16 -6.63
CA ALA A 77 -7.32 2.73 -6.39
C ALA A 77 -5.97 2.34 -5.75
N PRO A 78 -5.95 1.53 -4.67
CA PRO A 78 -4.70 1.06 -4.10
C PRO A 78 -4.02 0.11 -5.09
N ALA A 79 -2.80 0.43 -5.49
CA ALA A 79 -1.95 -0.46 -6.26
C ALA A 79 -1.46 -1.61 -5.36
N THR A 80 -2.24 -2.69 -5.31
CA THR A 80 -1.95 -3.86 -4.47
C THR A 80 -2.19 -5.17 -5.23
N PRO A 81 -1.32 -6.18 -5.08
CA PRO A 81 -1.58 -7.54 -5.55
C PRO A 81 -2.55 -8.30 -4.63
N ASP A 82 -2.84 -7.78 -3.43
CA ASP A 82 -3.74 -8.43 -2.48
C ASP A 82 -5.20 -8.34 -2.98
N LYS A 83 -5.76 -9.50 -3.31
CA LYS A 83 -7.12 -9.61 -3.86
C LYS A 83 -8.20 -9.14 -2.88
N LYS A 84 -7.98 -9.30 -1.58
CA LYS A 84 -8.93 -8.92 -0.52
C LYS A 84 -8.93 -7.41 -0.34
N LEU A 85 -7.75 -6.78 -0.31
CA LEU A 85 -7.63 -5.32 -0.28
C LEU A 85 -8.20 -4.68 -1.55
N ALA A 86 -7.92 -5.26 -2.72
CA ALA A 86 -8.48 -4.79 -3.98
C ALA A 86 -10.02 -4.91 -4.03
N ALA A 87 -10.59 -5.99 -3.47
CA ALA A 87 -12.05 -6.15 -3.35
C ALA A 87 -12.66 -5.15 -2.37
N ALA A 88 -12.01 -4.89 -1.23
CA ALA A 88 -12.44 -3.88 -0.27
C ALA A 88 -12.44 -2.47 -0.90
N ALA A 89 -11.41 -2.12 -1.67
CA ALA A 89 -11.34 -0.85 -2.40
C ALA A 89 -12.49 -0.67 -3.40
N ARG A 90 -12.79 -1.69 -4.21
CA ARG A 90 -13.94 -1.65 -5.12
C ARG A 90 -15.28 -1.53 -4.39
N SER A 91 -15.37 -2.12 -3.20
CA SER A 91 -16.58 -2.06 -2.36
C SER A 91 -16.77 -0.69 -1.70
N LEU A 92 -15.70 0.10 -1.54
CA LEU A 92 -15.78 1.51 -1.16
C LEU A 92 -16.20 2.37 -2.37
N ASP A 93 -15.68 2.05 -3.55
CA ASP A 93 -15.91 2.79 -4.81
C ASP A 93 -17.34 2.66 -5.38
N SER A 94 -18.20 1.85 -4.76
CA SER A 94 -19.54 1.55 -5.29
C SER A 94 -20.61 2.63 -5.05
N ALA A 95 -20.38 3.64 -4.19
CA ALA A 95 -21.12 4.91 -4.12
C ALA A 95 -20.72 5.70 -2.87
N ALA A 96 -20.34 6.97 -3.07
CA ALA A 96 -20.53 8.11 -2.17
C ALA A 96 -20.89 7.82 -0.70
N VAL A 97 -19.94 7.96 0.22
CA VAL A 97 -20.23 8.28 1.63
C VAL A 97 -19.13 9.22 2.15
N PHE A 98 -19.48 10.50 2.37
CA PHE A 98 -18.70 11.57 3.02
C PHE A 98 -17.69 12.40 2.20
N ARG A 99 -18.22 13.14 1.21
CA ARG A 99 -18.07 14.61 1.24
C ARG A 99 -19.04 15.14 2.32
N ALA A 100 -18.52 15.55 3.47
CA ALA A 100 -19.13 16.51 4.39
C ALA A 100 -18.00 17.20 5.16
#